data_AF-A0AA96EK69-F1
#
_entry.id   AF-A0AA96EK69-F1
#
_cell.length_a   1.000
_cell.length_b   1.000
_cell.length_c   1.000
_cell.angle_alpha   90.00
_cell.angle_beta   90.00
_cell.angle_gamma   90.00
#
_symmetry.space_group_name_H-M   'P 1'
#
loop_
_entity.id
_entity.type
_entity.pdbx_description
1 polymer ?
#
loop_
_entity_poly.entity_id
_entity_poly.type
_entity_poly.pdbx_seq_one_letter_code
_entity_poly.pdbx_strand_id
1 'polypeptide(L)'
;MVKQRPVNLRGMRFSPRKQRGVGVLDVLLGLLIAAIVLKGIVPWLLEKNTTTRVNIAASQAVAFREAALSFQQSNQAAIIAATGPSTPYTRTVAQLQAANALPASFSGTTPYGGTLIAVWNQPTAGVLQPVVIATGGAVINDGDLADIANAISAQGGEGAYIPSYSPTQLVCAQGSCNPIALSTYGYGSMGGHYAIAMFKGTQTSSDDFLHRHNDGVAAHGQMNQNIDMNGNAVNNAVAVNINSTGTNGLNITSSSTNSAGIAIANTSANRTWSFAVAGSSWGAPGSLLFYDNNAGALRAYMDTTGALNFNQAGNMLGIAGNYLYGDGANMALRTVANGGTVYIQGTANGGGTGNLSVQGTTYGGDFYTNGGSYRVNGSGGICWQNYGACLYMQDSSYVRILNDKNFYTGGQGQFGSLQSNSTIVSAGRVTSGEFILPSGVAWDGNWCDTNGLLAQRSDGSGALMNCQNHAWVKVKIGGNHQWYVVANYVNGNFTGHNYTNDDMFVSATSNGTSCGTQNNDYYAVAVVQGIQVASNIENNVNYYHQKSIGFMVPPGQDYQILWTRYLCNTQTAVYEYR
;
A
#
# COMPACT_ATOMS: atom_id res chain seq x y z
N MET A 1 -99.26 6.15 -24.35
CA MET A 1 -100.26 6.15 -25.44
C MET A 1 -101.32 5.12 -25.09
N VAL A 2 -102.62 5.34 -24.93
CA VAL A 2 -103.55 6.47 -25.10
C VAL A 2 -104.78 6.08 -24.26
N LYS A 3 -105.29 6.94 -23.38
CA LYS A 3 -106.69 7.41 -23.42
C LYS A 3 -106.99 8.34 -22.23
N GLN A 4 -107.25 9.60 -22.58
CA GLN A 4 -107.80 10.61 -21.70
C GLN A 4 -109.35 10.54 -21.70
N ARG A 5 -109.92 10.94 -20.55
CA ARG A 5 -111.30 11.43 -20.27
C ARG A 5 -112.44 10.39 -20.23
N PRO A 6 -113.57 10.64 -19.51
CA PRO A 6 -113.96 11.84 -18.75
C PRO A 6 -114.46 11.57 -17.30
N VAL A 7 -114.55 12.66 -16.53
CA VAL A 7 -115.27 12.79 -15.25
C VAL A 7 -116.77 12.59 -15.46
N ASN A 8 -117.43 11.85 -14.56
CA ASN A 8 -118.88 11.80 -14.48
C ASN A 8 -119.37 12.13 -13.06
N LEU A 9 -119.84 13.37 -12.93
CA LEU A 9 -120.52 13.94 -11.76
C LEU A 9 -122.00 13.54 -11.79
N ARG A 10 -122.45 12.85 -10.74
CA ARG A 10 -123.85 12.77 -10.29
C ARG A 10 -123.78 12.75 -8.76
N GLY A 11 -124.30 13.68 -7.99
CA GLY A 11 -125.05 14.90 -8.22
C GLY A 11 -125.71 15.25 -6.89
N MET A 12 -125.49 16.43 -6.33
CA MET A 12 -126.40 17.04 -5.34
C MET A 12 -126.08 18.53 -5.15
N ARG A 13 -126.89 19.32 -5.87
CA ARG A 13 -127.31 20.71 -5.66
C ARG A 13 -126.59 21.54 -4.57
N PHE A 14 -125.93 22.62 -4.99
CA PHE A 14 -125.61 23.75 -4.13
C PHE A 14 -126.89 24.53 -3.77
N SER A 15 -127.13 24.71 -2.47
CA SER A 15 -128.05 25.70 -1.89
C SER A 15 -127.23 26.58 -0.93
N PRO A 16 -127.44 27.91 -0.87
CA PRO A 16 -126.53 28.81 -0.17
C PRO A 16 -126.69 28.81 1.37
N ARG A 17 -125.53 28.79 2.02
CA ARG A 17 -125.13 29.26 3.38
C ARG A 17 -126.01 28.96 4.60
N LYS A 18 -125.37 28.31 5.59
CA LYS A 18 -125.30 28.79 7.00
C LYS A 18 -124.13 28.10 7.73
N GLN A 19 -123.17 28.89 8.20
CA GLN A 19 -122.24 28.47 9.26
C GLN A 19 -123.07 28.02 10.46
N ARG A 20 -122.78 26.83 11.00
CA ARG A 20 -123.37 26.33 12.25
C ARG A 20 -122.26 26.21 13.27
N GLY A 21 -122.38 27.04 14.31
CA GLY A 21 -121.52 27.02 15.49
C GLY A 21 -121.60 25.69 16.22
N VAL A 22 -120.51 25.38 16.91
CA VAL A 22 -120.32 24.19 17.75
C VAL A 22 -121.28 24.27 18.93
N GLY A 23 -122.04 23.20 19.17
CA GLY A 23 -123.00 23.13 20.27
C GLY A 23 -122.29 23.05 21.63
N VAL A 24 -122.89 23.67 22.65
CA VAL A 24 -122.37 23.72 24.04
C VAL A 24 -122.09 22.31 24.60
N LEU A 25 -122.77 21.28 24.12
CA LEU A 25 -122.57 19.89 24.53
C LEU A 25 -121.21 19.31 24.09
N ASP A 26 -120.72 19.64 22.90
CA ASP A 26 -119.39 19.21 22.41
C ASP A 26 -118.25 19.92 23.13
N VAL A 27 -118.47 21.19 23.53
CA VAL A 27 -117.54 21.94 24.36
C VAL A 27 -117.49 21.38 25.79
N LEU A 28 -118.64 20.95 26.34
CA LEU A 28 -118.70 20.32 27.67
C LEU A 28 -118.06 18.92 27.68
N LEU A 29 -118.26 18.11 26.63
CA LEU A 29 -117.57 16.80 26.51
C LEU A 29 -116.06 16.98 26.33
N GLY A 30 -115.63 17.96 25.53
CA GLY A 30 -114.22 18.30 25.35
C GLY A 30 -113.54 18.78 26.64
N LEU A 31 -114.25 19.57 27.45
CA LEU A 31 -113.76 20.03 28.77
C LEU A 31 -113.74 18.89 29.80
N LEU A 32 -114.67 17.95 29.75
CA LEU A 32 -114.73 16.81 30.66
C LEU A 32 -113.63 15.78 30.37
N ILE A 33 -113.34 15.53 29.09
CA ILE A 33 -112.20 14.72 28.65
C ILE A 33 -110.87 15.42 28.99
N ALA A 34 -110.77 16.74 28.78
CA ALA A 34 -109.60 17.51 29.20
C ALA A 34 -109.40 17.49 30.72
N ALA A 35 -110.46 17.51 31.54
CA ALA A 35 -110.35 17.43 33.00
C ALA A 35 -109.88 16.06 33.50
N ILE A 36 -110.25 14.97 32.82
CA ILE A 36 -109.78 13.60 33.12
C ILE A 36 -108.31 13.43 32.71
N VAL A 37 -107.92 13.98 31.55
CA VAL A 37 -106.53 14.02 31.08
C VAL A 37 -105.67 14.91 32.00
N LEU A 38 -106.18 16.04 32.49
CA LEU A 38 -105.51 16.88 33.50
C LEU A 38 -105.39 16.17 34.87
N LYS A 39 -106.38 15.39 35.33
CA LYS A 39 -106.28 14.63 36.59
C LYS A 39 -105.21 13.54 36.57
N GLY A 40 -104.88 12.98 35.40
CA GLY A 40 -103.77 12.02 35.23
C GLY A 40 -102.42 12.69 34.96
N ILE A 41 -102.41 13.86 34.32
CA ILE A 41 -101.19 14.59 33.94
C ILE A 41 -100.66 15.49 35.07
N VAL A 42 -101.50 15.98 35.99
CA VAL A 42 -101.06 16.84 37.12
C VAL A 42 -100.17 16.12 38.13
N PRO A 43 -100.43 14.87 38.58
CA PRO A 43 -99.44 14.12 39.36
C PRO A 43 -98.17 13.77 38.54
N TRP A 44 -98.30 13.52 37.24
CA TRP A 44 -97.17 13.25 36.32
C TRP A 44 -96.29 14.48 36.00
N LEU A 45 -96.86 15.69 36.00
CA LEU A 45 -96.16 16.97 35.85
C LEU A 45 -95.47 17.42 37.15
N LEU A 46 -95.99 17.02 38.31
CA LEU A 46 -95.36 17.27 39.60
C LEU A 46 -94.25 16.25 39.91
N GLU A 47 -94.36 15.00 39.44
CA GLU A 47 -93.27 13.99 39.47
C GLU A 47 -92.14 14.29 38.47
N LYS A 48 -92.43 14.87 37.29
CA LYS A 48 -91.38 15.18 36.31
C LYS A 48 -90.39 16.26 36.75
N ASN A 49 -90.73 17.11 37.72
CA ASN A 49 -89.84 18.16 38.21
C ASN A 49 -88.74 17.62 39.15
N THR A 50 -88.98 16.52 39.87
CA THR A 50 -87.99 15.90 40.76
C THR A 50 -87.05 14.98 39.98
N THR A 51 -87.56 14.08 39.13
CA THR A 51 -86.74 13.15 38.33
C THR A 51 -85.82 13.86 37.33
N THR A 52 -86.26 15.00 36.77
CA THR A 52 -85.42 15.80 35.86
C THR A 52 -84.27 16.49 36.62
N ARG A 53 -84.55 17.04 37.81
CA ARG A 53 -83.52 17.68 38.66
C ARG A 53 -82.50 16.68 39.19
N VAL A 54 -82.94 15.47 39.56
CA VAL A 54 -82.08 14.35 39.98
C VAL A 54 -81.10 13.96 38.87
N ASN A 55 -81.58 13.73 37.64
CA ASN A 55 -80.74 13.33 36.52
C ASN A 55 -79.77 14.44 36.07
N ILE A 56 -80.19 15.71 36.11
CA ILE A 56 -79.30 16.84 35.81
C ILE A 56 -78.20 16.94 36.87
N ALA A 57 -78.55 16.87 38.16
CA ALA A 57 -77.58 16.92 39.25
C ALA A 57 -76.55 15.77 39.14
N ALA A 58 -77.02 14.57 38.81
CA ALA A 58 -76.15 13.42 38.56
C ALA A 58 -75.22 13.63 37.37
N SER A 59 -75.73 14.09 36.22
CA SER A 59 -74.91 14.33 35.02
C SER A 59 -73.86 15.41 35.22
N GLN A 60 -74.21 16.48 35.96
CA GLN A 60 -73.28 17.54 36.30
C GLN A 60 -72.18 17.05 37.27
N ALA A 61 -72.54 16.18 38.23
CA ALA A 61 -71.59 15.56 39.15
C ALA A 61 -70.61 14.62 38.43
N VAL A 62 -71.10 13.80 37.50
CA VAL A 62 -70.27 12.90 36.68
C VAL A 62 -69.33 13.71 35.78
N ALA A 63 -69.83 14.74 35.08
CA ALA A 63 -68.98 15.61 34.26
C ALA A 63 -67.89 16.31 35.07
N PHE A 64 -68.22 16.77 36.29
CA PHE A 64 -67.24 17.39 37.19
C PHE A 64 -66.21 16.38 37.73
N ARG A 65 -66.64 15.15 38.03
CA ARG A 65 -65.74 14.05 38.39
C ARG A 65 -64.73 13.77 37.29
N GLU A 66 -65.14 13.68 36.03
CA GLU A 66 -64.22 13.39 34.92
C GLU A 66 -63.15 14.48 34.79
N ALA A 67 -63.55 15.75 34.94
CA ALA A 67 -62.62 16.87 35.00
C ALA A 67 -61.65 16.76 36.18
N ALA A 68 -62.14 16.39 37.37
CA ALA A 68 -61.31 16.18 38.55
C ALA A 68 -60.34 14.99 38.39
N LEU A 69 -60.76 13.88 37.76
CA LEU A 69 -59.89 12.74 37.46
C LEU A 69 -58.77 13.12 36.48
N SER A 70 -59.11 13.85 35.41
CA SER A 70 -58.12 14.35 34.46
C SER A 70 -57.12 15.31 35.13
N PHE A 71 -57.61 16.23 35.97
CA PHE A 71 -56.75 17.10 36.77
C PHE A 71 -55.81 16.31 37.69
N GLN A 72 -56.32 15.25 38.33
CA GLN A 72 -55.52 14.37 39.17
C GLN A 72 -54.40 13.69 38.39
N GLN A 73 -54.67 13.16 37.19
CA GLN A 73 -53.67 12.50 36.35
C GLN A 73 -52.52 13.46 35.97
N SER A 74 -52.84 14.70 35.60
CA SER A 74 -51.82 15.67 35.21
C SER A 74 -51.06 16.29 36.40
N ASN A 75 -51.61 16.25 37.61
CA ASN A 75 -51.06 16.94 38.80
C ASN A 75 -50.78 16.00 39.98
N GLN A 76 -50.66 14.70 39.72
CA GLN A 76 -50.62 13.66 40.75
C GLN A 76 -49.55 13.89 41.81
N ALA A 77 -48.32 14.25 41.40
CA ALA A 77 -47.22 14.50 42.33
C ALA A 77 -47.50 15.68 43.28
N ALA A 78 -48.10 16.76 42.78
CA ALA A 78 -48.44 17.94 43.58
C ALA A 78 -49.60 17.65 44.55
N ILE A 79 -50.59 16.86 44.13
CA ILE A 79 -51.71 16.44 44.98
C ILE A 79 -51.19 15.54 46.11
N ILE A 80 -50.41 14.50 45.80
CA ILE A 80 -49.82 13.60 46.81
C ILE A 80 -48.99 14.38 47.83
N ALA A 81 -48.19 15.36 47.36
CA ALA A 81 -47.38 16.20 48.24
C ALA A 81 -48.22 17.14 49.15
N ALA A 82 -49.41 17.54 48.70
CA ALA A 82 -50.29 18.45 49.43
C ALA A 82 -51.36 17.75 50.29
N THR A 83 -51.52 16.43 50.16
CA THR A 83 -52.51 15.64 50.91
C THR A 83 -51.89 14.80 52.03
N GLY A 84 -52.65 14.62 53.11
CA GLY A 84 -52.30 13.75 54.24
C GLY A 84 -53.53 13.15 54.92
N PRO A 85 -53.38 12.41 56.03
CA PRO A 85 -54.48 11.71 56.69
C PRO A 85 -55.61 12.62 57.20
N SER A 86 -55.27 13.87 57.54
CA SER A 86 -56.20 14.89 58.03
C SER A 86 -56.06 16.23 57.31
N THR A 87 -55.31 16.27 56.20
CA THR A 87 -55.05 17.48 55.40
C THR A 87 -55.57 17.24 53.97
N PRO A 88 -56.82 17.62 53.68
CA PRO A 88 -57.38 17.47 52.34
C PRO A 88 -56.83 18.55 51.40
N TYR A 89 -56.71 18.20 50.13
CA TYR A 89 -56.46 19.12 49.03
C TYR A 89 -57.77 19.32 48.26
N THR A 90 -58.26 20.55 48.17
CA THR A 90 -59.59 20.84 47.59
C THR A 90 -59.47 21.73 46.36
N ARG A 91 -60.24 21.42 45.31
CA ARG A 91 -60.43 22.28 44.14
C ARG A 91 -61.89 22.62 43.90
N THR A 92 -62.17 23.89 43.70
CA THR A 92 -63.50 24.41 43.32
C THR A 92 -63.69 24.38 41.82
N VAL A 93 -64.95 24.56 41.36
CA VAL A 93 -65.28 24.73 39.93
C VAL A 93 -64.38 25.76 39.24
N ALA A 94 -64.26 26.95 39.83
CA ALA A 94 -63.45 28.04 39.26
C ALA A 94 -61.96 27.66 39.16
N GLN A 95 -61.43 26.90 40.12
CA GLN A 95 -60.03 26.48 40.10
C GLN A 95 -59.76 25.40 39.05
N LEU A 96 -60.70 24.48 38.82
CA LEU A 96 -60.57 23.50 37.73
C LEU A 96 -60.74 24.14 36.34
N GLN A 97 -61.57 25.18 36.23
CA GLN A 97 -61.67 25.99 35.00
C GLN A 97 -60.37 26.76 34.73
N ALA A 98 -59.79 27.39 35.76
CA ALA A 98 -58.50 28.09 35.65
C ALA A 98 -57.33 27.14 35.29
N ALA A 99 -57.41 25.87 35.72
CA ALA A 99 -56.45 24.83 35.37
C ALA A 99 -56.70 24.19 33.98
N ASN A 100 -57.67 24.69 33.21
CA ASN A 100 -58.12 24.13 31.92
C ASN A 100 -58.60 22.66 31.99
N ALA A 101 -58.90 22.14 33.19
CA ALA A 101 -59.40 20.79 33.39
C ALA A 101 -60.92 20.69 33.25
N LEU A 102 -61.63 21.82 33.38
CA LEU A 102 -63.08 21.93 33.25
C LEU A 102 -63.44 23.05 32.26
N PRO A 103 -64.35 22.83 31.29
CA PRO A 103 -64.74 23.87 30.34
C PRO A 103 -65.32 25.12 31.01
N ALA A 104 -65.02 26.30 30.46
CA ALA A 104 -65.57 27.57 30.94
C ALA A 104 -67.11 27.63 30.84
N SER A 105 -67.71 26.83 29.95
CA SER A 105 -69.17 26.69 29.79
C SER A 105 -69.85 25.84 30.87
N PHE A 106 -69.09 25.15 31.73
CA PHE A 106 -69.65 24.38 32.83
C PHE A 106 -70.29 25.32 33.88
N SER A 107 -71.58 25.11 34.16
CA SER A 107 -72.28 25.85 35.22
C SER A 107 -71.80 25.39 36.60
N GLY A 108 -71.33 26.33 37.43
CA GLY A 108 -70.94 26.03 38.81
C GLY A 108 -72.10 25.87 39.79
N THR A 109 -73.34 26.14 39.36
CA THR A 109 -74.54 26.05 40.20
C THR A 109 -75.26 24.73 39.96
N THR A 110 -75.53 23.98 41.02
CA THR A 110 -76.29 22.72 40.95
C THR A 110 -77.79 22.99 40.87
N PRO A 111 -78.62 22.04 40.41
CA PRO A 111 -80.09 22.19 40.38
C PRO A 111 -80.74 22.44 41.75
N TYR A 112 -79.98 22.30 42.84
CA TYR A 112 -80.40 22.55 44.22
C TYR A 112 -79.81 23.86 44.78
N GLY A 113 -79.18 24.68 43.94
CA GLY A 113 -78.66 26.00 44.30
C GLY A 113 -77.28 26.00 44.97
N GLY A 114 -76.61 24.83 45.03
CA GLY A 114 -75.26 24.68 45.58
C GLY A 114 -74.17 24.70 44.51
N THR A 115 -72.99 24.21 44.85
CA THR A 115 -71.84 24.02 43.94
C THR A 115 -71.16 22.66 44.15
N LEU A 116 -70.16 22.32 43.33
CA LEU A 116 -69.36 21.10 43.44
C LEU A 116 -67.91 21.43 43.77
N ILE A 117 -67.32 20.62 44.64
CA ILE A 117 -65.90 20.68 44.97
C ILE A 117 -65.28 19.29 44.83
N ALA A 118 -64.04 19.22 44.36
CA ALA A 118 -63.25 17.99 44.34
C ALA A 118 -62.27 18.02 45.51
N VAL A 119 -62.23 16.94 46.29
CA VAL A 119 -61.43 16.83 47.50
C VAL A 119 -60.60 15.56 47.43
N TRP A 120 -59.28 15.70 47.48
CA TRP A 120 -58.32 14.61 47.59
C TRP A 120 -57.83 14.53 49.03
N ASN A 121 -57.83 13.35 49.60
CA ASN A 121 -57.18 13.08 50.88
C ASN A 121 -56.36 11.80 50.77
N GLN A 122 -55.49 11.59 51.76
CA GLN A 122 -54.58 10.46 51.78
C GLN A 122 -54.65 9.77 53.15
N PRO A 123 -55.71 8.99 53.43
CA PRO A 123 -55.87 8.30 54.72
C PRO A 123 -54.73 7.33 55.02
N THR A 124 -54.16 6.73 53.96
CA THR A 124 -52.90 5.96 54.00
C THR A 124 -51.91 6.61 53.06
N ALA A 125 -50.64 6.72 53.47
CA ALA A 125 -49.62 7.37 52.66
C ALA A 125 -49.50 6.75 51.26
N GLY A 126 -49.51 7.58 50.21
CA GLY A 126 -49.46 7.15 48.81
C GLY A 126 -50.80 6.67 48.21
N VAL A 127 -51.85 6.52 49.01
CA VAL A 127 -53.17 6.06 48.54
C VAL A 127 -54.19 7.20 48.66
N LEU A 128 -54.54 7.78 47.51
CA LEU A 128 -55.55 8.83 47.45
C LEU A 128 -56.96 8.24 47.55
N GLN A 129 -57.81 8.87 48.36
CA GLN A 129 -59.24 8.56 48.46
C GLN A 129 -60.10 9.77 48.01
N PRO A 130 -60.08 10.15 46.73
CA PRO A 130 -60.74 11.37 46.23
C PRO A 130 -62.26 11.32 46.11
N VAL A 131 -62.93 12.42 46.44
CA VAL A 131 -64.39 12.55 46.37
C VAL A 131 -64.78 13.91 45.79
N VAL A 132 -65.88 13.97 45.06
CA VAL A 132 -66.56 15.23 44.75
C VAL A 132 -67.79 15.37 45.63
N ILE A 133 -67.95 16.52 46.26
CA ILE A 133 -69.05 16.79 47.19
C ILE A 133 -69.85 18.00 46.70
N ALA A 134 -71.17 17.87 46.68
CA ALA A 134 -72.05 19.02 46.53
C ALA A 134 -72.07 19.81 47.83
N THR A 135 -71.87 21.13 47.75
CA THR A 135 -71.81 22.01 48.92
C THR A 135 -72.68 23.25 48.71
N GLY A 136 -73.34 23.70 49.78
CA GLY A 136 -74.29 24.81 49.73
C GLY A 136 -75.60 24.47 49.01
N GLY A 137 -76.51 25.44 48.94
CA GLY A 137 -77.85 25.26 48.36
C GLY A 137 -78.88 24.75 49.37
N ALA A 138 -80.03 24.30 48.86
CA ALA A 138 -81.10 23.76 49.67
C ALA A 138 -80.77 22.33 50.14
N VAL A 139 -81.07 22.02 51.41
CA VAL A 139 -80.99 20.67 51.98
C VAL A 139 -81.92 19.75 51.19
N ILE A 140 -81.38 18.66 50.66
CA ILE A 140 -82.11 17.67 49.86
C ILE A 140 -82.64 16.58 50.81
N ASN A 141 -83.90 16.18 50.64
CA ASN A 141 -84.49 15.11 51.45
C ASN A 141 -83.78 13.77 51.17
N ASP A 142 -83.68 12.89 52.18
CA ASP A 142 -82.91 11.63 52.08
C ASP A 142 -83.34 10.72 50.91
N GLY A 143 -84.63 10.73 50.53
CA GLY A 143 -85.11 10.00 49.35
C GLY A 143 -84.51 10.52 48.04
N ASP A 144 -84.58 11.83 47.81
CA ASP A 144 -83.99 12.47 46.63
C ASP A 144 -82.46 12.34 46.60
N LEU A 145 -81.79 12.33 47.76
CA LEU A 145 -80.35 12.07 47.85
C LEU A 145 -79.96 10.67 47.38
N ALA A 146 -80.71 9.65 47.82
CA ALA A 146 -80.51 8.29 47.38
C ALA A 146 -80.76 8.15 45.87
N ASP A 147 -81.79 8.82 45.34
CA ASP A 147 -82.09 8.84 43.90
C ASP A 147 -80.99 9.53 43.09
N ILE A 148 -80.42 10.64 43.55
CA ILE A 148 -79.26 11.30 42.91
C ILE A 148 -78.05 10.37 42.90
N ALA A 149 -77.73 9.75 44.04
CA ALA A 149 -76.58 8.85 44.13
C ALA A 149 -76.76 7.59 43.27
N ASN A 150 -77.97 7.05 43.17
CA ASN A 150 -78.29 5.96 42.23
C ASN A 150 -78.21 6.42 40.77
N ALA A 151 -78.68 7.63 40.45
CA ALA A 151 -78.57 8.19 39.10
C ALA A 151 -77.12 8.46 38.69
N ILE A 152 -76.26 8.93 39.61
CA ILE A 152 -74.81 9.03 39.40
C ILE A 152 -74.23 7.65 39.08
N SER A 153 -74.64 6.64 39.84
CA SER A 153 -74.17 5.26 39.65
C SER A 153 -74.58 4.68 38.30
N ALA A 154 -75.80 4.98 37.86
CA ALA A 154 -76.30 4.60 36.53
C ALA A 154 -75.55 5.30 35.37
N GLN A 155 -74.92 6.45 35.63
CA GLN A 155 -74.16 7.23 34.65
C GLN A 155 -72.65 6.93 34.67
N GLY A 156 -72.23 5.85 35.34
CA GLY A 156 -70.83 5.41 35.38
C GLY A 156 -69.98 6.05 36.49
N GLY A 157 -70.60 6.84 37.38
CA GLY A 157 -69.99 7.33 38.61
C GLY A 157 -70.14 6.34 39.77
N GLU A 158 -69.46 6.58 40.89
CA GLU A 158 -69.74 5.89 42.15
C GLU A 158 -70.50 6.84 43.06
N GLY A 159 -71.83 6.82 42.99
CA GLY A 159 -72.66 7.79 43.69
C GLY A 159 -72.60 7.64 45.20
N ALA A 160 -72.56 8.76 45.91
CA ALA A 160 -72.58 8.82 47.35
C ALA A 160 -73.47 9.97 47.85
N TYR A 161 -73.80 9.98 49.12
CA TYR A 161 -74.58 11.05 49.74
C TYR A 161 -74.32 11.13 51.24
N ILE A 162 -74.69 12.27 51.83
CA ILE A 162 -74.55 12.57 53.25
C ILE A 162 -75.97 12.68 53.80
N PRO A 163 -76.53 11.60 54.38
CA PRO A 163 -77.92 11.59 54.81
C PRO A 163 -78.14 12.50 56.01
N SER A 164 -79.35 13.05 56.15
CA SER A 164 -79.74 13.88 57.29
C SER A 164 -79.70 13.13 58.62
N TYR A 165 -79.89 11.80 58.62
CA TYR A 165 -79.79 10.96 59.83
C TYR A 165 -78.35 10.60 60.24
N SER A 166 -77.36 10.78 59.37
CA SER A 166 -75.93 10.59 59.68
C SER A 166 -75.11 11.71 59.02
N PRO A 167 -75.26 12.96 59.49
CA PRO A 167 -74.82 14.13 58.74
C PRO A 167 -73.29 14.33 58.76
N THR A 168 -72.55 13.50 59.49
CA THR A 168 -71.08 13.51 59.61
C THR A 168 -70.41 12.38 58.81
N GLN A 169 -71.19 11.59 58.07
CA GLN A 169 -70.68 10.46 57.29
C GLN A 169 -71.14 10.53 55.84
N LEU A 170 -70.23 10.22 54.93
CA LEU A 170 -70.52 9.97 53.53
C LEU A 170 -70.85 8.49 53.34
N VAL A 171 -71.99 8.20 52.74
CA VAL A 171 -72.49 6.86 52.47
C VAL A 171 -72.52 6.64 50.96
N CYS A 172 -71.88 5.59 50.46
CA CYS A 172 -71.98 5.23 49.05
C CYS A 172 -73.32 4.56 48.73
N ALA A 173 -73.91 4.91 47.59
CA ALA A 173 -75.10 4.25 47.08
C ALA A 173 -74.87 2.76 46.89
N GLN A 174 -75.91 1.96 47.09
CA GLN A 174 -75.87 0.49 46.95
C GLN A 174 -74.81 -0.21 47.83
N GLY A 175 -74.25 0.46 48.84
CA GLY A 175 -73.21 -0.11 49.71
C GLY A 175 -71.87 -0.32 49.02
N SER A 176 -71.54 0.42 47.95
CA SER A 176 -70.29 0.24 47.20
C SER A 176 -69.01 0.59 47.98
N CYS A 177 -69.15 1.33 49.08
CA CYS A 177 -68.10 1.60 50.05
C CYS A 177 -68.65 1.59 51.49
N ASN A 178 -67.78 1.31 52.47
CA ASN A 178 -68.11 1.51 53.90
C ASN A 178 -68.33 3.01 54.18
N PRO A 179 -69.20 3.41 55.13
CA PRO A 179 -69.37 4.82 55.49
C PRO A 179 -68.05 5.50 55.84
N ILE A 180 -67.78 6.66 55.23
CA ILE A 180 -66.53 7.41 55.40
C ILE A 180 -66.80 8.64 56.26
N ALA A 181 -65.96 8.87 57.27
CA ALA A 181 -66.06 10.05 58.12
C ALA A 181 -65.77 11.32 57.30
N LEU A 182 -66.65 12.31 57.37
CA LEU A 182 -66.53 13.54 56.59
C LEU A 182 -65.34 14.41 57.05
N SER A 183 -64.88 14.18 58.28
CA SER A 183 -63.67 14.80 58.84
C SER A 183 -62.40 14.45 58.05
N THR A 184 -62.35 13.29 57.38
CA THR A 184 -61.22 12.92 56.51
C THR A 184 -61.12 13.82 55.27
N TYR A 185 -62.19 14.54 54.94
CA TYR A 185 -62.25 15.53 53.86
C TYR A 185 -62.22 16.97 54.37
N GLY A 186 -62.01 17.19 55.67
CA GLY A 186 -61.96 18.52 56.28
C GLY A 186 -63.32 19.16 56.56
N TYR A 187 -64.40 18.38 56.55
CA TYR A 187 -65.76 18.88 56.79
C TYR A 187 -66.39 18.24 58.04
N GLY A 188 -67.23 19.00 58.73
CA GLY A 188 -67.93 18.57 59.95
C GLY A 188 -69.24 17.85 59.66
N SER A 189 -70.35 18.62 59.62
CA SER A 189 -71.70 18.12 59.38
C SER A 189 -72.27 18.73 58.10
N MET A 190 -72.68 17.90 57.13
CA MET A 190 -73.21 18.33 55.82
C MET A 190 -74.44 17.50 55.37
N GLY A 191 -75.31 17.12 56.30
CA GLY A 191 -76.55 16.38 55.97
C GLY A 191 -77.36 17.06 54.85
N GLY A 192 -77.92 16.26 53.94
CA GLY A 192 -78.73 16.76 52.83
C GLY A 192 -77.96 17.05 51.53
N HIS A 193 -76.72 16.55 51.38
CA HIS A 193 -75.88 16.78 50.20
C HIS A 193 -75.46 15.48 49.51
N TYR A 194 -75.41 15.48 48.18
CA TYR A 194 -74.92 14.34 47.39
C TYR A 194 -73.41 14.47 47.11
N ALA A 195 -72.79 13.35 46.78
CA ALA A 195 -71.37 13.24 46.48
C ALA A 195 -71.14 12.16 45.42
N ILE A 196 -69.91 12.08 44.93
CA ILE A 196 -69.47 11.03 44.02
C ILE A 196 -68.06 10.62 44.42
N ALA A 197 -67.91 9.35 44.80
CA ALA A 197 -66.63 8.76 45.11
C ALA A 197 -65.82 8.57 43.82
N MET A 198 -64.51 8.78 43.91
CA MET A 198 -63.57 8.65 42.79
C MET A 198 -62.51 7.57 43.07
N PHE A 199 -62.73 6.70 44.06
CA PHE A 199 -61.74 5.72 44.52
C PHE A 199 -61.59 4.52 43.56
N LYS A 200 -62.64 4.21 42.79
CA LYS A 200 -62.61 3.11 41.80
C LYS A 200 -62.29 3.67 40.42
N GLY A 201 -61.02 3.51 40.01
CA GLY A 201 -60.45 4.08 38.77
C GLY A 201 -59.00 4.55 38.90
N THR A 202 -58.44 4.59 40.11
CA THR A 202 -57.05 4.94 40.40
C THR A 202 -56.11 3.73 40.38
N GLN A 203 -56.35 2.76 39.48
CA GLN A 203 -55.30 1.79 39.16
C GLN A 203 -54.22 2.52 38.36
N THR A 204 -53.04 2.64 38.96
CA THR A 204 -51.79 3.05 38.34
C THR A 204 -51.57 2.30 37.04
N SER A 205 -51.96 2.90 35.91
CA SER A 205 -51.39 2.51 34.63
C SER A 205 -49.99 3.10 34.59
N SER A 206 -49.02 2.23 34.83
CA SER A 206 -47.62 2.44 34.47
C SER A 206 -47.55 2.51 32.94
N ASP A 207 -47.94 3.63 32.35
CA ASP A 207 -47.82 3.90 30.92
C ASP A 207 -46.38 4.31 30.59
N ASP A 208 -45.42 3.41 30.82
CA ASP A 208 -44.01 3.60 30.46
C ASP A 208 -43.68 2.93 29.11
N PHE A 209 -44.69 2.81 28.24
CA PHE A 209 -44.55 2.27 26.89
C PHE A 209 -44.58 3.40 25.86
N LEU A 210 -43.58 3.41 24.97
CA LEU A 210 -43.61 4.25 23.78
C LEU A 210 -44.61 3.68 22.77
N HIS A 211 -45.87 4.11 22.83
CA HIS A 211 -46.90 3.72 21.87
C HIS A 211 -46.98 4.71 20.69
N ARG A 212 -46.89 4.18 19.47
CA ARG A 212 -47.20 4.92 18.23
C ARG A 212 -48.14 4.05 17.41
N HIS A 213 -49.39 4.47 17.28
CA HIS A 213 -50.39 3.81 16.46
C HIS A 213 -50.46 4.51 15.09
N ASN A 214 -50.51 3.74 14.00
CA ASN A 214 -50.66 4.31 12.67
C ASN A 214 -52.15 4.47 12.35
N ASP A 215 -52.65 5.69 12.53
CA ASP A 215 -54.02 6.10 12.19
C ASP A 215 -54.12 6.75 10.80
N GLY A 216 -53.05 6.70 9.99
CA GLY A 216 -52.99 7.29 8.66
C GLY A 216 -52.61 8.78 8.63
N VAL A 217 -52.38 9.41 9.79
CA VAL A 217 -51.88 10.79 9.88
C VAL A 217 -50.35 10.77 9.98
N ALA A 218 -49.67 11.33 8.98
CA ALA A 218 -48.21 11.30 8.88
C ALA A 218 -47.48 11.85 10.12
N ALA A 219 -48.02 12.90 10.75
CA ALA A 219 -47.42 13.53 11.92
C ALA A 219 -47.44 12.65 13.18
N HIS A 220 -48.42 11.76 13.33
CA HIS A 220 -48.52 10.87 14.50
C HIS A 220 -47.46 9.77 14.49
N GLY A 221 -46.94 9.44 13.29
CA GLY A 221 -45.79 8.56 13.12
C GLY A 221 -44.43 9.20 13.45
N GLN A 222 -44.36 10.53 13.63
CA GLN A 222 -43.09 11.28 13.76
C GLN A 222 -42.71 11.61 15.22
N MET A 223 -41.42 11.60 15.52
CA MET A 223 -40.88 12.04 16.81
C MET A 223 -40.39 13.47 16.68
N ASN A 224 -40.77 14.32 17.62
CA ASN A 224 -40.33 15.72 17.67
C ASN A 224 -39.13 15.92 18.62
N GLN A 225 -38.56 14.84 19.14
CA GLN A 225 -37.38 14.80 20.00
C GLN A 225 -36.56 13.54 19.72
N ASN A 226 -35.28 13.56 20.13
CA ASN A 226 -34.40 12.40 20.06
C ASN A 226 -34.92 11.27 20.97
N ILE A 227 -34.76 10.01 20.54
CA ILE A 227 -34.94 8.86 21.45
C ILE A 227 -33.63 8.66 22.22
N ASP A 228 -33.71 8.70 23.55
CA ASP A 228 -32.70 8.12 24.43
C ASP A 228 -33.19 6.75 24.92
N MET A 229 -32.36 5.71 24.79
CA MET A 229 -32.69 4.33 25.16
C MET A 229 -32.10 3.95 26.54
N ASN A 230 -31.41 4.85 27.23
CA ASN A 230 -30.76 4.61 28.53
C ASN A 230 -29.86 3.35 28.52
N GLY A 231 -29.13 3.12 27.43
CA GLY A 231 -28.25 1.97 27.25
C GLY A 231 -28.94 0.65 26.84
N ASN A 232 -30.25 0.63 26.60
CA ASN A 232 -30.97 -0.58 26.15
C ASN A 232 -30.81 -0.84 24.64
N ALA A 233 -30.87 -2.11 24.25
CA ALA A 233 -30.76 -2.57 22.87
C ALA A 233 -32.07 -2.40 22.05
N VAL A 234 -31.93 -2.21 20.74
CA VAL A 234 -33.04 -2.30 19.77
C VAL A 234 -32.99 -3.68 19.11
N ASN A 235 -33.91 -4.58 19.48
CA ASN A 235 -33.97 -5.95 18.94
C ASN A 235 -35.12 -6.11 17.94
N ASN A 236 -34.96 -6.99 16.93
CA ASN A 236 -35.98 -7.35 15.93
C ASN A 236 -36.53 -6.17 15.08
N ALA A 237 -35.77 -5.10 14.88
CA ALA A 237 -36.14 -4.04 13.95
C ALA A 237 -36.02 -4.53 12.49
N VAL A 238 -37.09 -4.42 11.70
CA VAL A 238 -37.06 -4.78 10.27
C VAL A 238 -36.13 -3.85 9.48
N ALA A 239 -36.11 -2.56 9.81
CA ALA A 239 -35.20 -1.58 9.24
C ALA A 239 -34.97 -0.40 10.19
N VAL A 240 -33.74 0.11 10.25
CA VAL A 240 -33.39 1.41 10.84
C VAL A 240 -32.74 2.24 9.75
N ASN A 241 -33.53 3.07 9.09
CA ASN A 241 -33.07 3.90 7.98
C ASN A 241 -32.54 5.23 8.52
N ILE A 242 -31.28 5.55 8.20
CA ILE A 242 -30.64 6.79 8.61
C ILE A 242 -30.49 7.68 7.38
N ASN A 243 -31.21 8.79 7.34
CA ASN A 243 -31.13 9.76 6.26
C ASN A 243 -30.23 10.94 6.70
N SER A 244 -28.91 10.77 6.55
CA SER A 244 -27.94 11.86 6.77
C SER A 244 -27.55 12.46 5.43
N THR A 245 -27.83 13.75 5.24
CA THR A 245 -27.38 14.52 4.06
C THR A 245 -26.06 15.25 4.31
N GLY A 246 -25.30 14.88 5.35
CA GLY A 246 -24.01 15.49 5.71
C GLY A 246 -22.88 14.47 5.83
N THR A 247 -21.64 14.93 5.68
CA THR A 247 -20.38 14.15 5.61
C THR A 247 -20.09 13.24 6.81
N ASN A 248 -20.91 13.29 7.87
CA ASN A 248 -20.86 12.37 9.00
C ASN A 248 -22.02 11.37 8.88
N GLY A 249 -21.88 10.44 7.94
CA GLY A 249 -22.73 9.25 7.91
C GLY A 249 -22.42 8.37 9.12
N LEU A 250 -23.42 8.12 9.95
CA LEU A 250 -23.43 7.08 10.99
C LEU A 250 -22.28 7.15 12.02
N ASN A 251 -22.49 7.86 13.13
CA ASN A 251 -21.58 7.81 14.28
C ASN A 251 -21.92 6.60 15.18
N ILE A 252 -21.22 5.47 15.00
CA ILE A 252 -21.33 4.29 15.88
C ILE A 252 -20.20 4.34 16.90
N THR A 253 -20.53 4.72 18.14
CA THR A 253 -19.58 4.67 19.26
C THR A 253 -19.78 3.34 20.02
N SER A 254 -18.96 2.32 19.73
CA SER A 254 -18.92 1.10 20.55
C SER A 254 -17.97 1.28 21.73
N SER A 255 -18.47 1.22 22.96
CA SER A 255 -17.65 1.32 24.18
C SER A 255 -17.00 0.00 24.61
N SER A 256 -17.10 -1.08 23.83
CA SER A 256 -16.49 -2.37 24.18
C SER A 256 -15.05 -2.47 23.67
N THR A 257 -14.11 -2.58 24.60
CA THR A 257 -12.68 -2.81 24.36
C THR A 257 -12.33 -4.25 23.92
N ASN A 258 -13.34 -5.11 23.73
CA ASN A 258 -13.15 -6.47 23.21
C ASN A 258 -13.60 -6.51 21.75
N SER A 259 -12.65 -6.88 20.89
CA SER A 259 -12.75 -6.97 19.44
C SER A 259 -13.95 -7.80 18.94
N ALA A 260 -15.09 -7.15 18.75
CA ALA A 260 -16.09 -7.54 17.76
C ALA A 260 -16.33 -6.30 16.90
N GLY A 261 -15.61 -6.22 15.78
CA GLY A 261 -15.72 -5.09 14.85
C GLY A 261 -17.16 -4.88 14.40
N ILE A 262 -17.47 -3.63 14.06
CA ILE A 262 -18.71 -3.27 13.37
C ILE A 262 -18.75 -4.07 12.06
N ALA A 263 -19.55 -5.14 12.03
CA ALA A 263 -19.78 -5.92 10.82
C ALA A 263 -20.83 -5.19 9.97
N ILE A 264 -20.40 -4.27 9.10
CA ILE A 264 -21.26 -3.71 8.05
C ILE A 264 -21.36 -4.76 6.93
N ALA A 265 -22.20 -5.77 7.13
CA ALA A 265 -22.48 -6.77 6.11
C ALA A 265 -23.50 -6.21 5.10
N ASN A 266 -23.02 -5.69 3.96
CA ASN A 266 -23.90 -5.46 2.81
C ASN A 266 -24.09 -6.79 2.07
N THR A 267 -25.29 -7.37 2.18
CA THR A 267 -25.66 -8.63 1.52
C THR A 267 -26.22 -8.44 0.11
N SER A 268 -26.24 -7.21 -0.43
CA SER A 268 -26.56 -7.00 -1.84
C SER A 268 -25.32 -7.25 -2.70
N ALA A 269 -25.52 -7.78 -3.91
CA ALA A 269 -24.50 -8.35 -4.80
C ALA A 269 -23.42 -7.38 -5.34
N ASN A 270 -23.16 -6.25 -4.67
CA ASN A 270 -22.13 -5.27 -5.02
C ASN A 270 -21.34 -4.88 -3.75
N ARG A 271 -20.22 -5.60 -3.53
CA ARG A 271 -19.45 -5.63 -2.29
C ARG A 271 -18.41 -4.50 -2.23
N THR A 272 -18.84 -3.26 -1.97
CA THR A 272 -17.92 -2.17 -1.63
C THR A 272 -17.79 -2.03 -0.11
N TRP A 273 -16.57 -2.22 0.40
CA TRP A 273 -16.20 -1.89 1.79
C TRP A 273 -15.45 -0.56 1.75
N SER A 274 -16.05 0.51 2.30
CA SER A 274 -15.37 1.79 2.43
C SER A 274 -14.98 2.02 3.89
N PHE A 275 -13.70 1.82 4.21
CA PHE A 275 -13.12 2.34 5.44
C PHE A 275 -12.49 3.70 5.13
N ALA A 276 -13.20 4.79 5.45
CA ALA A 276 -12.61 6.12 5.47
C ALA A 276 -12.11 6.39 6.89
N VAL A 277 -10.80 6.54 7.06
CA VAL A 277 -10.24 7.09 8.30
C VAL A 277 -10.60 8.58 8.32
N ALA A 278 -11.23 9.04 9.40
CA ALA A 278 -11.76 10.40 9.51
C ALA A 278 -10.68 11.46 9.22
N GLY A 279 -10.99 12.39 8.29
CA GLY A 279 -10.19 13.60 8.05
C GLY A 279 -9.67 13.81 6.62
N SER A 280 -9.84 12.85 5.71
CA SER A 280 -9.40 12.98 4.32
C SER A 280 -10.56 12.79 3.34
N SER A 281 -10.86 13.84 2.56
CA SER A 281 -11.61 13.72 1.31
C SER A 281 -10.88 12.77 0.36
N TRP A 282 -11.60 12.15 -0.59
CA TRP A 282 -11.02 11.30 -1.63
C TRP A 282 -9.71 11.89 -2.18
N GLY A 283 -8.58 11.20 -1.95
CA GLY A 283 -7.26 11.65 -2.40
C GLY A 283 -6.44 12.47 -1.39
N ALA A 284 -6.88 12.64 -0.13
CA ALA A 284 -6.05 13.26 0.88
C ALA A 284 -5.07 12.27 1.56
N PRO A 285 -3.88 12.75 2.00
CA PRO A 285 -2.80 11.90 2.47
C PRO A 285 -3.18 11.04 3.71
N GLY A 286 -2.76 9.78 3.74
CA GLY A 286 -2.89 8.88 4.90
C GLY A 286 -4.12 7.97 4.96
N SER A 287 -4.94 7.87 3.91
CA SER A 287 -6.08 6.95 3.88
C SER A 287 -5.72 5.58 3.27
N LEU A 288 -6.03 4.49 3.98
CA LEU A 288 -5.90 3.10 3.50
C LEU A 288 -7.26 2.59 3.04
N LEU A 289 -7.47 2.55 1.73
CA LEU A 289 -8.66 1.97 1.11
C LEU A 289 -8.39 0.50 0.76
N PHE A 290 -9.29 -0.40 1.17
CA PHE A 290 -9.35 -1.78 0.69
C PHE A 290 -10.59 -1.94 -0.19
N TYR A 291 -10.41 -2.22 -1.48
CA TYR A 291 -11.50 -2.65 -2.36
C TYR A 291 -11.29 -4.10 -2.77
N ASP A 292 -12.37 -4.88 -2.76
CA ASP A 292 -12.46 -6.16 -3.45
C ASP A 292 -13.50 -5.97 -4.57
N ASN A 293 -13.05 -5.83 -5.81
CA ASN A 293 -13.95 -6.05 -6.94
C ASN A 293 -14.11 -7.56 -7.07
N ASN A 294 -15.27 -8.07 -7.49
CA ASN A 294 -15.64 -9.49 -7.64
C ASN A 294 -14.64 -10.43 -8.39
N ALA A 295 -13.44 -9.96 -8.74
CA ALA A 295 -12.30 -10.69 -9.29
C ALA A 295 -11.17 -10.97 -8.26
N GLY A 296 -11.35 -10.73 -6.95
CA GLY A 296 -10.42 -11.20 -5.91
C GLY A 296 -9.11 -10.42 -5.82
N ALA A 297 -9.15 -9.11 -6.04
CA ALA A 297 -7.98 -8.24 -5.99
C ALA A 297 -8.08 -7.22 -4.86
N LEU A 298 -7.28 -7.39 -3.80
CA LEU A 298 -7.10 -6.40 -2.75
C LEU A 298 -6.21 -5.27 -3.26
N ARG A 299 -6.74 -4.05 -3.37
CA ARG A 299 -5.96 -2.86 -3.72
C ARG A 299 -5.79 -1.99 -2.49
N ALA A 300 -4.55 -1.65 -2.12
CA ALA A 300 -4.23 -0.69 -1.09
C ALA A 300 -3.63 0.57 -1.74
N TYR A 301 -4.35 1.68 -1.65
CA TYR A 301 -3.83 3.00 -2.03
C TYR A 301 -3.04 3.58 -0.85
N MET A 302 -1.81 4.00 -1.10
CA MET A 302 -1.09 4.93 -0.22
C MET A 302 -0.74 6.17 -1.06
N ASP A 303 -0.76 7.35 -0.46
CA ASP A 303 -0.62 8.61 -1.21
C ASP A 303 0.79 8.86 -1.77
N THR A 304 0.83 9.91 -2.59
CA THR A 304 1.92 10.58 -3.32
C THR A 304 2.86 9.76 -4.22
N THR A 305 3.05 8.45 -4.07
CA THR A 305 3.93 7.72 -5.03
C THR A 305 3.66 6.24 -5.29
N GLY A 306 2.62 5.55 -4.82
CA GLY A 306 2.44 4.17 -5.28
C GLY A 306 1.24 3.42 -4.74
N ALA A 307 0.57 2.70 -5.63
CA ALA A 307 -0.52 1.79 -5.29
C ALA A 307 0.02 0.36 -5.17
N LEU A 308 -0.18 -0.29 -4.02
CA LEU A 308 0.02 -1.73 -3.89
C LEU A 308 -1.22 -2.41 -4.52
N ASN A 309 -1.10 -2.87 -5.76
CA ASN A 309 -2.16 -3.59 -6.47
C ASN A 309 -1.88 -5.10 -6.42
N PHE A 310 -2.60 -5.86 -5.57
CA PHE A 310 -2.60 -7.32 -5.67
C PHE A 310 -3.69 -7.74 -6.67
N ASN A 311 -3.46 -7.49 -7.96
CA ASN A 311 -4.41 -7.89 -9.01
C ASN A 311 -4.03 -9.25 -9.61
N GLN A 312 -5.02 -10.12 -9.82
CA GLN A 312 -4.90 -11.36 -10.60
C GLN A 312 -4.46 -11.11 -12.06
N ALA A 313 -4.58 -9.87 -12.59
CA ALA A 313 -4.15 -9.50 -13.94
C ALA A 313 -2.64 -9.19 -14.08
N GLY A 314 -1.81 -9.91 -13.33
CA GLY A 314 -0.36 -9.97 -13.52
C GLY A 314 0.45 -8.83 -12.91
N ASN A 315 -0.05 -7.61 -12.73
CA ASN A 315 0.73 -6.54 -12.06
C ASN A 315 0.55 -6.62 -10.53
N MET A 316 1.60 -7.06 -9.82
CA MET A 316 1.62 -7.33 -8.38
C MET A 316 1.94 -6.09 -7.51
N LEU A 317 2.62 -5.08 -8.07
CA LEU A 317 3.02 -3.87 -7.35
C LEU A 317 3.29 -2.70 -8.30
N GLY A 318 2.61 -1.56 -8.14
CA GLY A 318 2.78 -0.36 -8.97
C GLY A 318 3.20 0.88 -8.18
N ILE A 319 4.43 1.36 -8.34
CA ILE A 319 4.96 2.53 -7.61
C ILE A 319 5.44 3.58 -8.61
N ALA A 320 4.83 4.78 -8.57
CA ALA A 320 5.19 5.96 -9.36
C ALA A 320 5.25 5.65 -10.87
N GLY A 321 4.31 4.84 -11.36
CA GLY A 321 4.25 4.37 -12.75
C GLY A 321 5.17 3.18 -13.06
N ASN A 322 6.05 2.74 -12.17
CA ASN A 322 6.85 1.53 -12.34
C ASN A 322 6.06 0.31 -11.84
N TYR A 323 6.15 -0.83 -12.52
CA TYR A 323 5.34 -2.01 -12.23
C TYR A 323 6.20 -3.26 -12.06
N LEU A 324 6.04 -3.96 -10.93
CA LEU A 324 6.38 -5.37 -10.82
C LEU A 324 5.16 -6.18 -11.26
N TYR A 325 5.35 -7.07 -12.22
CA TYR A 325 4.30 -7.89 -12.79
C TYR A 325 4.78 -9.29 -13.13
N GLY A 326 3.89 -10.22 -13.38
CA GLY A 326 4.21 -11.60 -13.68
C GLY A 326 2.97 -12.43 -14.00
N ASP A 327 3.21 -13.66 -14.41
CA ASP A 327 2.21 -14.70 -14.64
C ASP A 327 2.69 -16.00 -13.97
N GLY A 328 2.06 -17.14 -14.29
CA GLY A 328 2.46 -18.43 -13.74
C GLY A 328 3.87 -18.90 -14.14
N ALA A 329 4.52 -18.23 -15.10
CA ALA A 329 5.82 -18.62 -15.65
C ALA A 329 6.92 -17.56 -15.44
N ASN A 330 6.57 -16.27 -15.45
CA ASN A 330 7.53 -15.17 -15.49
C ASN A 330 7.19 -14.07 -14.49
N MET A 331 8.20 -13.30 -14.11
CA MET A 331 8.07 -12.05 -13.37
C MET A 331 8.94 -10.99 -14.04
N ALA A 332 8.50 -9.74 -14.05
CA ALA A 332 9.16 -8.62 -14.71
C ALA A 332 8.98 -7.31 -13.93
N LEU A 333 9.99 -6.45 -13.97
CA LEU A 333 9.94 -5.07 -13.52
C LEU A 333 9.97 -4.15 -14.73
N ARG A 334 8.95 -3.31 -14.90
CA ARG A 334 8.84 -2.32 -15.97
C ARG A 334 8.92 -0.92 -15.38
N THR A 335 9.88 -0.14 -15.85
CA THR A 335 9.93 1.30 -15.66
C THR A 335 9.23 1.98 -16.83
N VAL A 336 8.38 2.99 -16.58
CA VAL A 336 7.55 3.62 -17.65
C VAL A 336 8.23 4.79 -18.37
N ALA A 337 9.32 5.31 -17.83
CA ALA A 337 10.15 6.27 -18.55
C ALA A 337 11.03 5.50 -19.57
N ASN A 338 11.04 5.94 -20.83
CA ASN A 338 12.01 5.46 -21.83
C ASN A 338 13.42 5.63 -21.27
N GLY A 339 14.06 4.52 -20.89
CA GLY A 339 15.41 4.51 -20.29
C GLY A 339 15.46 4.57 -18.75
N GLY A 340 14.39 4.21 -18.04
CA GLY A 340 14.40 4.16 -16.57
C GLY A 340 15.34 3.07 -16.01
N THR A 341 16.15 3.43 -15.01
CA THR A 341 17.12 2.54 -14.34
C THR A 341 16.52 1.86 -13.11
N VAL A 342 16.89 0.60 -12.86
CA VAL A 342 16.60 -0.10 -11.61
C VAL A 342 17.85 -0.04 -10.72
N TYR A 343 17.74 0.62 -9.57
CA TYR A 343 18.81 0.68 -8.58
C TYR A 343 18.61 -0.41 -7.51
N ILE A 344 19.68 -1.16 -7.23
CA ILE A 344 19.75 -2.08 -6.09
C ILE A 344 20.78 -1.49 -5.12
N GLN A 345 20.32 -1.01 -3.99
CA GLN A 345 21.11 -0.26 -3.02
C GLN A 345 20.85 -0.79 -1.61
N GLY A 346 21.88 -0.80 -0.76
CA GLY A 346 21.71 -1.09 0.67
C GLY A 346 21.17 0.12 1.44
N THR A 347 20.53 -0.12 2.58
CA THR A 347 19.85 0.90 3.41
C THR A 347 20.79 1.78 4.24
N ALA A 348 22.09 1.50 4.28
CA ALA A 348 23.04 2.28 5.06
C ALA A 348 23.21 3.68 4.45
N ASN A 349 22.91 4.70 5.26
CA ASN A 349 23.03 6.13 4.96
C ASN A 349 24.50 6.45 4.59
N GLY A 350 24.84 6.36 3.31
CA GLY A 350 26.23 6.44 2.82
C GLY A 350 26.61 5.51 1.65
N GLY A 351 25.68 4.77 1.05
CA GLY A 351 25.95 4.01 -0.18
C GLY A 351 26.44 2.58 0.07
N GLY A 352 25.74 1.84 0.95
CA GLY A 352 25.98 0.40 1.10
C GLY A 352 25.71 -0.38 -0.19
N THR A 353 26.55 -1.38 -0.49
CA THR A 353 26.42 -2.22 -1.70
C THR A 353 25.10 -2.99 -1.69
N GLY A 354 24.28 -2.80 -2.72
CA GLY A 354 23.15 -3.67 -3.00
C GLY A 354 23.63 -4.93 -3.71
N ASN A 355 23.26 -6.11 -3.21
CA ASN A 355 23.62 -7.38 -3.83
C ASN A 355 22.47 -7.89 -4.70
N LEU A 356 22.78 -8.35 -5.92
CA LEU A 356 21.86 -9.07 -6.80
C LEU A 356 22.42 -10.48 -7.03
N SER A 357 21.69 -11.50 -6.60
CA SER A 357 22.02 -12.91 -6.81
C SER A 357 21.00 -13.54 -7.76
N VAL A 358 21.46 -14.09 -8.88
CA VAL A 358 20.60 -14.70 -9.92
C VAL A 358 21.28 -15.97 -10.43
N GLN A 359 20.52 -17.06 -10.58
CA GLN A 359 21.02 -18.36 -11.03
C GLN A 359 21.26 -18.46 -12.56
N GLY A 360 21.08 -17.34 -13.28
CA GLY A 360 21.34 -17.23 -14.71
C GLY A 360 20.86 -15.88 -15.22
N THR A 361 21.66 -15.23 -16.09
CA THR A 361 21.32 -13.92 -16.63
C THR A 361 21.63 -13.88 -18.12
N THR A 362 20.70 -13.34 -18.91
CA THR A 362 20.92 -13.00 -20.33
C THR A 362 20.85 -11.48 -20.47
N TYR A 363 21.89 -10.88 -21.05
CA TYR A 363 21.96 -9.45 -21.31
C TYR A 363 21.79 -9.19 -22.81
N GLY A 364 20.87 -8.30 -23.18
CA GLY A 364 20.66 -7.88 -24.57
C GLY A 364 21.61 -6.77 -25.06
N GLY A 365 22.55 -6.33 -24.21
CA GLY A 365 23.50 -5.25 -24.49
C GLY A 365 24.76 -5.38 -23.66
N ASP A 366 25.46 -4.26 -23.46
CA ASP A 366 26.76 -4.24 -22.78
C ASP A 366 26.66 -4.45 -21.27
N PHE A 367 27.69 -5.06 -20.70
CA PHE A 367 27.88 -5.22 -19.26
C PHE A 367 29.11 -4.42 -18.81
N TYR A 368 28.92 -3.53 -17.84
CA TYR A 368 30.00 -2.69 -17.31
C TYR A 368 30.19 -2.92 -15.80
N THR A 369 31.45 -2.98 -15.38
CA THR A 369 31.85 -2.93 -13.96
C THR A 369 32.62 -1.65 -13.70
N ASN A 370 32.08 -0.73 -12.89
CA ASN A 370 32.77 0.51 -12.53
C ASN A 370 33.65 0.28 -11.28
N GLY A 371 34.97 0.25 -11.46
CA GLY A 371 35.94 0.05 -10.38
C GLY A 371 36.08 -1.39 -9.84
N GLY A 372 35.32 -2.36 -10.40
CA GLY A 372 35.33 -3.77 -10.00
C GLY A 372 35.90 -4.72 -11.07
N SER A 373 36.10 -5.98 -10.71
CA SER A 373 36.51 -7.06 -11.63
C SER A 373 35.33 -7.98 -11.94
N TYR A 374 35.24 -8.46 -13.19
CA TYR A 374 34.42 -9.62 -13.51
C TYR A 374 35.13 -10.88 -13.00
N ARG A 375 34.49 -11.62 -12.11
CA ARG A 375 35.05 -12.83 -11.49
C ARG A 375 34.18 -14.02 -11.83
N VAL A 376 34.81 -15.07 -12.36
CA VAL A 376 34.19 -16.37 -12.61
C VAL A 376 34.60 -17.32 -11.49
N ASN A 377 33.64 -18.03 -10.90
CA ASN A 377 33.93 -19.08 -9.92
C ASN A 377 33.88 -20.46 -10.60
N GLY A 378 34.79 -21.36 -10.22
CA GLY A 378 35.00 -22.66 -10.88
C GLY A 378 35.81 -22.54 -12.17
N SER A 379 35.76 -23.58 -13.00
CA SER A 379 36.55 -23.72 -14.24
C SER A 379 35.90 -23.10 -15.49
N GLY A 380 34.82 -22.35 -15.31
CA GLY A 380 34.13 -21.64 -16.39
C GLY A 380 34.93 -20.46 -16.93
N GLY A 381 34.33 -19.70 -17.84
CA GLY A 381 35.02 -18.58 -18.48
C GLY A 381 34.10 -17.64 -19.24
N ILE A 382 34.71 -16.77 -20.06
CA ILE A 382 34.01 -15.87 -20.97
C ILE A 382 33.91 -16.57 -22.32
N CYS A 383 32.68 -16.78 -22.81
CA CYS A 383 32.41 -17.55 -24.02
C CYS A 383 31.65 -16.75 -25.06
N TRP A 384 32.04 -16.90 -26.32
CA TRP A 384 31.33 -16.40 -27.49
C TRP A 384 30.63 -17.55 -28.20
N GLN A 385 29.35 -17.75 -27.90
CA GLN A 385 28.56 -18.88 -28.39
C GLN A 385 28.54 -18.99 -29.92
N ASN A 386 28.36 -17.86 -30.61
CA ASN A 386 28.29 -17.84 -32.07
C ASN A 386 29.57 -18.35 -32.76
N TYR A 387 30.71 -18.25 -32.07
CA TYR A 387 32.03 -18.63 -32.61
C TYR A 387 32.63 -19.88 -31.94
N GLY A 388 31.97 -20.43 -30.91
CA GLY A 388 32.42 -21.59 -30.16
C GLY A 388 33.78 -21.41 -29.49
N ALA A 389 34.11 -20.19 -29.07
CA ALA A 389 35.36 -19.84 -28.40
C ALA A 389 35.11 -19.41 -26.96
N CYS A 390 36.02 -19.75 -26.04
CA CYS A 390 35.99 -19.28 -24.65
C CYS A 390 37.40 -18.96 -24.15
N LEU A 391 37.52 -17.97 -23.27
CA LEU A 391 38.67 -17.78 -22.39
C LEU A 391 38.34 -18.36 -21.02
N TYR A 392 39.12 -19.32 -20.53
CA TYR A 392 38.79 -20.08 -19.32
C TYR A 392 40.03 -20.62 -18.62
N MET A 393 39.88 -21.16 -17.41
CA MET A 393 40.96 -21.79 -16.64
C MET A 393 40.50 -23.15 -16.12
N GLN A 394 41.31 -24.20 -16.29
CA GLN A 394 41.08 -25.54 -15.73
C GLN A 394 42.03 -25.88 -14.59
N ASP A 395 43.06 -25.07 -14.43
CA ASP A 395 44.11 -25.18 -13.44
C ASP A 395 44.48 -23.75 -12.99
N SER A 396 45.31 -23.66 -11.96
CA SER A 396 45.74 -22.37 -11.40
C SER A 396 46.82 -21.65 -12.21
N SER A 397 47.32 -22.25 -13.29
CA SER A 397 48.54 -21.81 -13.97
C SER A 397 48.29 -21.14 -15.32
N TYR A 398 47.26 -21.57 -16.06
CA TYR A 398 47.04 -21.12 -17.44
C TYR A 398 45.62 -20.61 -17.70
N VAL A 399 45.55 -19.44 -18.34
CA VAL A 399 44.38 -19.03 -19.11
C VAL A 399 44.44 -19.71 -20.47
N ARG A 400 43.37 -20.39 -20.86
CA ARG A 400 43.27 -21.22 -22.06
C ARG A 400 42.23 -20.63 -23.00
N ILE A 401 42.43 -20.88 -24.30
CA ILE A 401 41.45 -20.57 -25.34
C ILE A 401 40.82 -21.88 -25.80
N LEU A 402 39.49 -21.99 -25.70
CA LEU A 402 38.76 -23.20 -26.03
C LEU A 402 38.93 -23.57 -27.51
N ASN A 403 39.06 -24.87 -27.80
CA ASN A 403 39.24 -25.43 -29.15
C ASN A 403 40.50 -24.91 -29.87
N ASP A 404 41.54 -24.56 -29.10
CA ASP A 404 42.82 -24.06 -29.59
C ASP A 404 42.67 -22.90 -30.59
N LYS A 405 41.66 -22.06 -30.37
CA LYS A 405 41.45 -20.84 -31.17
C LYS A 405 42.58 -19.85 -30.91
N ASN A 406 42.77 -18.95 -31.88
CA ASN A 406 43.85 -17.98 -31.86
C ASN A 406 43.50 -16.75 -31.01
N PHE A 407 44.52 -16.08 -30.48
CA PHE A 407 44.43 -14.73 -29.94
C PHE A 407 44.93 -13.73 -31.00
N TYR A 408 44.12 -12.75 -31.36
CA TYR A 408 44.46 -11.74 -32.36
C TYR A 408 44.33 -10.33 -31.78
N THR A 409 45.34 -9.50 -32.00
CA THR A 409 45.33 -8.08 -31.67
C THR A 409 46.01 -7.30 -32.79
N GLY A 410 45.49 -6.11 -33.11
CA GLY A 410 46.16 -5.16 -34.00
C GLY A 410 47.24 -4.32 -33.28
N GLY A 411 47.32 -4.41 -31.96
CA GLY A 411 48.27 -3.68 -31.12
C GLY A 411 49.48 -4.49 -30.68
N GLN A 412 50.26 -3.94 -29.76
CA GLN A 412 51.42 -4.60 -29.18
C GLN A 412 51.02 -5.54 -28.03
N GLY A 413 51.56 -6.76 -28.02
CA GLY A 413 51.54 -7.63 -26.85
C GLY A 413 52.76 -7.37 -25.96
N GLN A 414 52.54 -7.28 -24.66
CA GLN A 414 53.61 -7.14 -23.65
C GLN A 414 53.57 -8.36 -22.74
N PHE A 415 54.65 -9.12 -22.71
CA PHE A 415 54.75 -10.37 -21.95
C PHE A 415 56.06 -10.39 -21.18
N GLY A 416 56.06 -10.92 -19.95
CA GLY A 416 57.29 -11.13 -19.19
C GLY A 416 58.18 -12.20 -19.83
N SER A 417 57.58 -13.32 -20.24
CA SER A 417 58.21 -14.35 -21.06
C SER A 417 57.22 -14.87 -22.10
N LEU A 418 57.72 -15.19 -23.28
CA LEU A 418 56.94 -15.84 -24.35
C LEU A 418 57.60 -17.17 -24.70
N GLN A 419 56.93 -18.27 -24.35
CA GLN A 419 57.32 -19.62 -24.75
C GLN A 419 56.37 -20.11 -25.84
N SER A 420 56.91 -20.41 -27.02
CA SER A 420 56.20 -21.15 -28.06
C SER A 420 56.59 -22.62 -27.98
N ASN A 421 55.60 -23.52 -27.98
CA ASN A 421 55.84 -24.97 -28.06
C ASN A 421 56.18 -25.43 -29.48
N SER A 422 56.18 -24.52 -30.46
CA SER A 422 56.50 -24.79 -31.86
C SER A 422 57.17 -23.55 -32.45
N THR A 423 56.63 -22.97 -33.52
CA THR A 423 57.25 -21.84 -34.23
C THR A 423 56.76 -20.48 -33.74
N ILE A 424 57.60 -19.46 -33.92
CA ILE A 424 57.20 -18.04 -33.91
C ILE A 424 57.36 -17.52 -35.33
N VAL A 425 56.29 -17.04 -35.94
CA VAL A 425 56.29 -16.46 -37.29
C VAL A 425 56.08 -14.95 -37.18
N SER A 426 57.03 -14.16 -37.70
CA SER A 426 56.91 -12.71 -37.80
C SER A 426 56.84 -12.31 -39.26
N ALA A 427 55.79 -11.57 -39.65
CA ALA A 427 55.69 -10.98 -41.00
C ALA A 427 56.67 -9.81 -41.20
N GLY A 428 57.18 -9.24 -40.09
CA GLY A 428 58.13 -8.14 -40.09
C GLY A 428 59.49 -8.57 -39.56
N ARG A 429 60.07 -7.75 -38.69
CA ARG A 429 61.37 -8.02 -38.07
C ARG A 429 61.19 -8.62 -36.68
N VAL A 430 62.14 -9.46 -36.26
CA VAL A 430 62.34 -9.83 -34.85
C VAL A 430 63.50 -8.98 -34.34
N THR A 431 63.27 -8.18 -33.31
CA THR A 431 64.27 -7.28 -32.72
C THR A 431 64.44 -7.59 -31.24
N SER A 432 65.69 -7.76 -30.79
CA SER A 432 66.04 -7.87 -29.37
C SER A 432 66.73 -6.59 -28.90
N GLY A 433 66.43 -6.13 -27.68
CA GLY A 433 67.17 -5.03 -27.04
C GLY A 433 68.59 -5.43 -26.61
N GLU A 434 68.82 -6.72 -26.40
CA GLU A 434 70.13 -7.30 -26.06
C GLU A 434 70.58 -8.27 -27.16
N PHE A 435 70.21 -9.55 -27.05
CA PHE A 435 70.72 -10.61 -27.92
C PHE A 435 69.61 -11.57 -28.35
N ILE A 436 69.77 -12.17 -29.54
CA ILE A 436 69.02 -13.35 -29.98
C ILE A 436 69.95 -14.55 -29.83
N LEU A 437 69.51 -15.54 -29.05
CA LEU A 437 70.24 -16.79 -28.82
C LEU A 437 69.54 -17.95 -29.55
N PRO A 438 70.05 -18.43 -30.69
CA PRO A 438 69.60 -19.68 -31.27
C PRO A 438 69.95 -20.83 -30.32
N SER A 439 68.95 -21.51 -29.75
CA SER A 439 69.20 -22.64 -28.84
C SER A 439 69.47 -23.96 -29.56
N GLY A 440 69.19 -24.03 -30.88
CA GLY A 440 69.48 -25.19 -31.69
C GLY A 440 70.98 -25.36 -31.91
N VAL A 441 71.47 -26.59 -31.78
CA VAL A 441 72.86 -26.96 -32.09
C VAL A 441 72.96 -27.71 -33.41
N ALA A 442 74.02 -27.45 -34.16
CA ALA A 442 74.28 -28.01 -35.47
C ALA A 442 75.71 -28.56 -35.55
N TRP A 443 75.89 -29.58 -36.39
CA TRP A 443 77.17 -30.23 -36.67
C TRP A 443 77.57 -29.94 -38.11
N ASP A 444 78.86 -29.67 -38.35
CA ASP A 444 79.35 -29.34 -39.68
C ASP A 444 79.03 -30.45 -40.70
N GLY A 445 78.44 -30.05 -41.84
CA GLY A 445 78.08 -30.95 -42.94
C GLY A 445 76.80 -31.77 -42.72
N ASN A 446 76.22 -31.77 -41.50
CA ASN A 446 74.99 -32.53 -41.26
C ASN A 446 73.80 -31.93 -42.00
N TRP A 447 72.84 -32.80 -42.35
CA TRP A 447 71.63 -32.41 -43.04
C TRP A 447 70.75 -31.47 -42.20
N CYS A 448 70.08 -30.53 -42.86
CA CYS A 448 69.10 -29.63 -42.27
C CYS A 448 67.85 -29.47 -43.14
N ASP A 449 66.68 -29.37 -42.49
CA ASP A 449 65.38 -29.33 -43.16
C ASP A 449 65.23 -28.14 -44.12
N THR A 450 65.54 -26.93 -43.62
CA THR A 450 65.26 -25.67 -44.31
C THR A 450 66.51 -24.79 -44.44
N ASN A 451 66.84 -24.39 -45.66
CA ASN A 451 67.93 -23.44 -45.92
C ASN A 451 67.67 -22.09 -45.23
N GLY A 452 68.74 -21.48 -44.70
CA GLY A 452 68.69 -20.20 -43.99
C GLY A 452 68.42 -20.30 -42.49
N LEU A 453 68.20 -21.51 -41.94
CA LEU A 453 68.18 -21.70 -40.50
C LEU A 453 69.51 -21.30 -39.87
N LEU A 454 69.44 -20.70 -38.69
CA LEU A 454 70.59 -20.31 -37.88
C LEU A 454 70.66 -21.19 -36.63
N ALA A 455 71.86 -21.64 -36.30
CA ALA A 455 72.12 -22.48 -35.13
C ALA A 455 73.48 -22.16 -34.52
N GLN A 456 73.73 -22.69 -33.33
CA GLN A 456 75.05 -22.72 -32.74
C GLN A 456 75.79 -23.99 -33.18
N ARG A 457 77.12 -23.90 -33.25
CA ARG A 457 77.94 -25.09 -33.43
C ARG A 457 77.89 -25.98 -32.18
N SER A 458 77.83 -27.29 -32.40
CA SER A 458 77.70 -28.32 -31.35
C SER A 458 78.92 -28.48 -30.43
N ASP A 459 80.05 -27.88 -30.79
CA ASP A 459 81.31 -27.94 -30.02
C ASP A 459 81.35 -27.01 -28.80
N GLY A 460 80.26 -26.28 -28.53
CA GLY A 460 80.15 -25.34 -27.42
C GLY A 460 80.85 -24.00 -27.66
N SER A 461 81.40 -23.76 -28.87
CA SER A 461 82.08 -22.50 -29.21
C SER A 461 81.13 -21.31 -29.34
N GLY A 462 79.83 -21.57 -29.49
CA GLY A 462 78.83 -20.54 -29.81
C GLY A 462 78.97 -19.98 -31.24
N ALA A 463 79.81 -20.60 -32.10
CA ALA A 463 79.97 -20.17 -33.47
C ALA A 463 78.64 -20.26 -34.24
N LEU A 464 78.31 -19.20 -34.99
CA LEU A 464 77.09 -19.16 -35.79
C LEU A 464 77.20 -20.09 -37.00
N MET A 465 76.19 -20.94 -37.15
CA MET A 465 76.02 -21.83 -38.29
C MET A 465 74.81 -21.40 -39.11
N ASN A 466 74.87 -21.66 -40.42
CA ASN A 466 73.80 -21.43 -41.37
C ASN A 466 73.53 -22.73 -42.14
N CYS A 467 72.26 -23.10 -42.32
CA CYS A 467 71.88 -24.19 -43.20
C CYS A 467 71.93 -23.73 -44.67
N GLN A 468 72.87 -24.27 -45.45
CA GLN A 468 73.03 -23.97 -46.88
C GLN A 468 73.04 -25.26 -47.70
N ASN A 469 72.25 -25.30 -48.79
CA ASN A 469 72.06 -26.50 -49.60
C ASN A 469 71.73 -27.76 -48.77
N HIS A 470 70.86 -27.61 -47.78
CA HIS A 470 70.48 -28.65 -46.82
C HIS A 470 71.65 -29.23 -46.01
N ALA A 471 72.75 -28.49 -45.86
CA ALA A 471 73.87 -28.84 -45.00
C ALA A 471 74.25 -27.70 -44.06
N TRP A 472 74.56 -28.02 -42.81
CA TRP A 472 75.04 -27.05 -41.84
C TRP A 472 76.47 -26.62 -42.16
N VAL A 473 76.68 -25.31 -42.33
CA VAL A 473 77.99 -24.73 -42.57
C VAL A 473 78.29 -23.61 -41.59
N LYS A 474 79.55 -23.50 -41.19
CA LYS A 474 80.03 -22.40 -40.35
C LYS A 474 79.98 -21.08 -41.12
N VAL A 475 79.43 -20.03 -40.51
CA VAL A 475 79.47 -18.69 -41.09
C VAL A 475 80.91 -18.17 -40.97
N LYS A 476 81.56 -17.92 -42.12
CA LYS A 476 82.87 -17.25 -42.18
C LYS A 476 82.67 -15.75 -42.28
N ILE A 477 82.99 -15.01 -41.22
CA ILE A 477 83.08 -13.55 -41.25
C ILE A 477 84.53 -13.22 -41.61
N GLY A 478 84.79 -12.80 -42.85
CA GLY A 478 86.16 -12.60 -43.35
C GLY A 478 86.85 -11.40 -42.69
N GLY A 479 88.06 -11.60 -42.17
CA GLY A 479 89.02 -10.51 -41.96
C GLY A 479 89.56 -10.05 -43.31
N ASN A 480 89.88 -8.76 -43.47
CA ASN A 480 90.42 -8.23 -44.72
C ASN A 480 91.86 -8.70 -44.93
N HIS A 481 92.16 -9.36 -46.06
CA HIS A 481 93.51 -9.76 -46.45
C HIS A 481 94.25 -8.55 -47.07
N GLN A 482 95.21 -7.96 -46.38
CA GLN A 482 96.00 -6.81 -46.87
C GLN A 482 97.50 -7.02 -46.64
N TRP A 483 98.32 -6.57 -47.60
CA TRP A 483 99.77 -6.52 -47.47
C TRP A 483 100.19 -5.44 -46.47
N TYR A 484 100.93 -5.81 -45.43
CA TYR A 484 101.53 -4.90 -44.47
C TYR A 484 103.04 -4.78 -44.72
N VAL A 485 103.57 -3.55 -44.78
CA VAL A 485 105.02 -3.32 -44.84
C VAL A 485 105.55 -3.36 -43.41
N VAL A 486 106.32 -4.39 -43.08
CA VAL A 486 106.77 -4.64 -41.70
C VAL A 486 108.08 -3.94 -41.42
N ALA A 487 108.91 -3.78 -42.46
CA ALA A 487 110.15 -3.03 -42.37
C ALA A 487 110.52 -2.45 -43.74
N ASN A 488 110.84 -1.16 -43.75
CA ASN A 488 111.48 -0.49 -44.87
C ASN A 488 112.94 -0.26 -44.52
N TYR A 489 113.83 -0.77 -45.35
CA TYR A 489 115.24 -0.41 -45.36
C TYR A 489 116.05 -0.91 -44.16
N VAL A 490 116.05 -2.22 -43.97
CA VAL A 490 116.94 -2.89 -43.00
C VAL A 490 118.29 -3.19 -43.66
N ASN A 491 119.38 -2.71 -43.06
CA ASN A 491 120.74 -3.11 -43.42
C ASN A 491 121.03 -4.49 -42.81
N GLY A 492 121.00 -5.54 -43.63
CA GLY A 492 121.32 -6.92 -43.21
C GLY A 492 120.11 -7.79 -42.88
N ASN A 493 120.30 -8.76 -41.97
CA ASN A 493 119.34 -9.80 -41.66
C ASN A 493 118.08 -9.26 -40.96
N PHE A 494 116.90 -9.78 -41.33
CA PHE A 494 115.62 -9.45 -40.70
C PHE A 494 115.10 -10.65 -39.92
N THR A 495 114.47 -10.42 -38.77
CA THR A 495 113.73 -11.44 -38.01
C THR A 495 112.34 -10.90 -37.73
N GLY A 496 111.31 -11.72 -38.00
CA GLY A 496 109.91 -11.41 -37.72
C GLY A 496 109.19 -12.60 -37.11
N HIS A 497 107.95 -12.39 -36.69
CA HIS A 497 107.11 -13.39 -36.05
C HIS A 497 105.69 -13.34 -36.62
N ASN A 498 105.09 -14.49 -36.91
CA ASN A 498 103.68 -14.56 -37.30
C ASN A 498 102.77 -14.53 -36.05
N TYR A 499 102.28 -13.34 -35.69
CA TYR A 499 101.33 -13.15 -34.57
C TYR A 499 99.89 -13.57 -34.88
N THR A 500 99.61 -14.08 -36.08
CA THR A 500 98.25 -14.46 -36.50
C THR A 500 97.96 -15.93 -36.22
N ASN A 501 96.69 -16.31 -36.27
CA ASN A 501 96.23 -17.69 -36.13
C ASN A 501 96.19 -18.45 -37.47
N ASP A 502 96.63 -17.81 -38.56
CA ASP A 502 96.61 -18.34 -39.91
C ASP A 502 98.03 -18.30 -40.51
N ASP A 503 98.24 -19.01 -41.64
CA ASP A 503 99.51 -18.97 -42.34
C ASP A 503 99.74 -17.59 -42.98
N MET A 504 100.93 -17.02 -42.80
CA MET A 504 101.31 -15.71 -43.33
C MET A 504 102.30 -15.86 -44.48
N PHE A 505 102.06 -15.19 -45.61
CA PHE A 505 103.05 -15.13 -46.69
C PHE A 505 103.95 -13.92 -46.52
N VAL A 506 105.26 -14.16 -46.48
CA VAL A 506 106.28 -13.11 -46.35
C VAL A 506 107.01 -12.97 -47.69
N SER A 507 107.14 -11.74 -48.16
CA SER A 507 107.97 -11.38 -49.31
C SER A 507 108.99 -10.32 -48.91
N ALA A 508 110.25 -10.54 -49.23
CA ALA A 508 111.31 -9.56 -49.03
C ALA A 508 112.04 -9.25 -50.33
N THR A 509 112.45 -7.99 -50.47
CA THR A 509 113.06 -7.46 -51.70
C THR A 509 114.33 -6.70 -51.37
N SER A 510 115.40 -6.91 -52.14
CA SER A 510 116.60 -6.10 -52.06
C SER A 510 116.43 -4.78 -52.82
N ASN A 511 116.87 -3.68 -52.20
CA ASN A 511 117.02 -2.38 -52.85
C ASN A 511 118.45 -1.90 -52.64
N GLY A 512 119.25 -1.82 -53.71
CA GLY A 512 120.63 -1.35 -53.67
C GLY A 512 120.80 -0.03 -54.42
N THR A 513 121.40 0.96 -53.77
CA THR A 513 121.96 2.15 -54.43
C THR A 513 123.32 1.78 -55.03
N SER A 514 123.54 2.13 -56.31
CA SER A 514 124.71 1.79 -57.13
C SER A 514 126.06 1.93 -56.39
N CYS A 515 126.82 0.84 -56.31
CA CYS A 515 128.21 0.85 -55.85
C CYS A 515 129.15 0.64 -57.04
N GLY A 516 130.08 1.57 -57.24
CA GLY A 516 131.05 1.51 -58.32
C GLY A 516 132.04 0.35 -58.13
N THR A 517 132.12 -0.50 -59.15
CA THR A 517 133.04 -1.64 -59.40
C THR A 517 132.48 -3.05 -59.17
N GLN A 518 132.78 -3.92 -60.15
CA GLN A 518 132.07 -5.13 -60.59
C GLN A 518 132.30 -6.38 -59.73
N ASN A 519 131.68 -6.49 -58.56
CA ASN A 519 131.20 -7.79 -58.06
C ASN A 519 129.86 -7.54 -57.38
N ASN A 520 128.86 -8.39 -57.59
CA ASN A 520 127.55 -8.24 -56.95
C ASN A 520 127.00 -9.64 -56.65
N ASP A 521 127.77 -10.41 -55.88
CA ASP A 521 127.34 -11.73 -55.40
C ASP A 521 126.25 -11.54 -54.36
N TYR A 522 125.06 -12.08 -54.62
CA TYR A 522 123.91 -11.99 -53.74
C TYR A 522 123.45 -13.37 -53.33
N TYR A 523 123.24 -13.57 -52.02
CA TYR A 523 122.63 -14.77 -51.49
C TYR A 523 121.67 -14.43 -50.35
N ALA A 524 120.36 -14.66 -50.58
CA ALA A 524 119.33 -14.56 -49.56
C ALA A 524 118.71 -15.91 -49.22
N VAL A 525 118.47 -16.12 -47.94
CA VAL A 525 117.90 -17.33 -47.38
C VAL A 525 116.76 -16.94 -46.45
N ALA A 526 115.60 -17.55 -46.63
CA ALA A 526 114.51 -17.49 -45.68
C ALA A 526 114.55 -18.73 -44.79
N VAL A 527 114.50 -18.49 -43.49
CA VAL A 527 114.53 -19.53 -42.46
C VAL A 527 113.27 -19.38 -41.61
N VAL A 528 112.53 -20.47 -41.41
CA VAL A 528 111.38 -20.52 -40.50
C VAL A 528 111.67 -21.63 -39.50
N GLN A 529 111.59 -21.32 -38.19
CA GLN A 529 111.94 -22.27 -37.12
C GLN A 529 113.33 -22.92 -37.28
N GLY A 530 114.32 -22.14 -37.72
CA GLY A 530 115.69 -22.63 -37.93
C GLY A 530 115.87 -23.51 -39.18
N ILE A 531 114.81 -23.78 -39.95
CA ILE A 531 114.86 -24.54 -41.21
C ILE A 531 114.85 -23.57 -42.39
N GLN A 532 115.79 -23.74 -43.32
CA GLN A 532 115.78 -23.01 -44.58
C GLN A 532 114.57 -23.44 -45.43
N VAL A 533 113.62 -22.52 -45.66
CA VAL A 533 112.38 -22.77 -46.42
C VAL A 533 112.41 -22.20 -47.83
N ALA A 534 113.25 -21.19 -48.07
CA ALA A 534 113.46 -20.63 -49.41
C ALA A 534 114.87 -20.05 -49.53
N SER A 535 115.39 -19.97 -50.74
CA SER A 535 116.64 -19.29 -51.04
C SER A 535 116.64 -18.72 -52.45
N ASN A 536 117.35 -17.61 -52.65
CA ASN A 536 117.56 -16.99 -53.95
C ASN A 536 119.03 -16.56 -54.07
N ILE A 537 119.70 -16.96 -55.16
CA ILE A 537 121.13 -16.76 -55.37
C ILE A 537 121.34 -16.12 -56.74
N GLU A 538 122.25 -15.14 -56.81
CA GLU A 538 122.71 -14.54 -58.06
C GLU A 538 124.21 -14.26 -57.96
N ASN A 539 124.97 -14.61 -59.01
CA ASN A 539 126.44 -14.42 -59.08
C ASN A 539 126.85 -13.51 -60.25
N ASN A 540 125.93 -12.67 -60.71
CA ASN A 540 126.16 -11.82 -61.87
C ASN A 540 126.96 -10.56 -61.49
N VAL A 541 128.20 -10.51 -61.93
CA VAL A 541 129.15 -9.42 -61.66
C VAL A 541 129.03 -8.24 -62.63
N ASN A 542 128.20 -8.34 -63.67
CA ASN A 542 128.23 -7.40 -64.79
C ASN A 542 127.24 -6.21 -64.67
N TYR A 543 126.15 -6.31 -63.90
CA TYR A 543 125.17 -5.22 -63.76
C TYR A 543 124.25 -5.36 -62.53
N TYR A 544 123.59 -4.27 -62.15
CA TYR A 544 122.74 -4.17 -60.95
C TYR A 544 121.36 -4.84 -61.16
N HIS A 545 120.87 -5.56 -60.12
CA HIS A 545 119.54 -6.16 -60.08
C HIS A 545 118.90 -6.08 -58.69
N GLN A 546 117.58 -5.82 -58.65
CA GLN A 546 116.75 -6.08 -57.48
C GLN A 546 116.31 -7.55 -57.47
N LYS A 547 116.27 -8.18 -56.28
CA LYS A 547 115.88 -9.59 -56.11
C LYS A 547 114.89 -9.73 -54.97
N SER A 548 113.98 -10.70 -55.11
CA SER A 548 112.95 -10.99 -54.13
C SER A 548 113.01 -12.45 -53.66
N ILE A 549 112.56 -12.68 -52.43
CA ILE A 549 112.34 -13.99 -51.84
C ILE A 549 110.94 -14.01 -51.21
N GLY A 550 110.19 -15.08 -51.46
CA GLY A 550 108.84 -15.28 -50.93
C GLY A 550 108.73 -16.63 -50.24
N PHE A 551 108.07 -16.70 -49.08
CA PHE A 551 107.91 -17.92 -48.29
C PHE A 551 106.70 -17.84 -47.35
N MET A 552 106.18 -19.00 -46.94
CA MET A 552 105.08 -19.11 -45.97
C MET A 552 105.63 -19.25 -44.55
N VAL A 553 104.94 -18.65 -43.58
CA VAL A 553 105.24 -18.72 -42.15
C VAL A 553 103.98 -19.20 -41.42
N PRO A 554 104.01 -20.40 -40.80
CA PRO A 554 102.85 -20.90 -40.04
C PRO A 554 102.51 -20.03 -38.83
N PRO A 555 101.31 -20.13 -38.26
CA PRO A 555 100.90 -19.34 -37.10
C PRO A 555 101.80 -19.57 -35.88
N GLY A 556 102.15 -18.47 -35.20
CA GLY A 556 102.99 -18.46 -34.01
C GLY A 556 104.47 -18.80 -34.25
N GLN A 557 104.94 -18.79 -35.50
CA GLN A 557 106.33 -19.14 -35.82
C GLN A 557 107.20 -17.91 -36.06
N ASP A 558 108.47 -17.99 -35.62
CA ASP A 558 109.51 -17.04 -35.96
C ASP A 558 110.09 -17.34 -37.34
N TYR A 559 110.44 -16.27 -38.06
CA TYR A 559 111.09 -16.35 -39.35
C TYR A 559 112.25 -15.36 -39.45
N GLN A 560 113.23 -15.70 -40.28
CA GLN A 560 114.41 -14.91 -40.54
C GLN A 560 114.68 -14.82 -42.02
N ILE A 561 115.24 -13.69 -42.43
CA ILE A 561 115.69 -13.42 -43.79
C ILE A 561 117.15 -13.03 -43.68
N LEU A 562 118.02 -13.94 -44.14
CA LEU A 562 119.47 -13.85 -44.01
C LEU A 562 120.09 -13.46 -45.34
N TRP A 563 121.03 -12.51 -45.32
CA TRP A 563 121.73 -11.98 -46.50
C TRP A 563 123.24 -12.11 -46.29
N THR A 564 123.96 -12.84 -47.16
CA THR A 564 125.36 -13.23 -46.84
C THR A 564 126.45 -12.80 -47.83
N ARG A 565 126.13 -12.08 -48.92
CA ARG A 565 127.04 -11.25 -49.79
C ARG A 565 126.16 -10.16 -50.46
N TYR A 566 126.49 -8.87 -50.63
CA TYR A 566 127.73 -8.16 -50.99
C TYR A 566 128.00 -6.88 -50.13
N LEU A 567 129.25 -6.41 -50.17
CA LEU A 567 129.97 -5.45 -49.31
C LEU A 567 129.48 -3.98 -49.25
N CYS A 568 128.22 -3.68 -49.53
CA CYS A 568 127.66 -2.32 -49.40
C CYS A 568 126.20 -2.37 -48.92
N ASN A 569 125.84 -1.45 -48.00
CA ASN A 569 124.54 -1.29 -47.33
C ASN A 569 123.33 -1.71 -48.19
N THR A 570 122.87 -2.96 -48.04
CA THR A 570 121.68 -3.48 -48.71
C THR A 570 120.45 -3.10 -47.93
N GLN A 571 119.50 -2.47 -48.60
CA GLN A 571 118.32 -1.91 -48.01
C GLN A 571 117.14 -2.87 -48.30
N THR A 572 116.69 -3.65 -47.30
CA THR A 572 115.64 -4.67 -47.49
C THR A 572 114.25 -4.10 -47.21
N ALA A 573 113.28 -4.34 -48.10
CA ALA A 573 111.86 -4.10 -47.85
C ALA A 573 111.13 -5.43 -47.64
N VAL A 574 110.43 -5.57 -46.49
CA VAL A 574 109.71 -6.79 -46.10
C VAL A 574 108.21 -6.51 -46.05
N TYR A 575 107.45 -7.36 -46.74
CA TYR A 575 105.99 -7.33 -46.85
C TYR A 575 105.42 -8.62 -46.28
N GLU A 576 104.44 -8.50 -45.38
CA GLU A 576 103.64 -9.60 -44.85
C GLU A 576 102.24 -9.56 -45.46
N TYR A 577 101.74 -10.70 -45.94
CA TYR A 577 100.37 -10.89 -46.39
C TYR A 577 99.63 -11.81 -45.44
N ARG A 578 98.50 -11.33 -44.94
CA ARG A 578 97.63 -12.02 -43.98
C ARG A 578 96.34 -12.46 -44.67
#